data_AF-A0A4V5PPY3-F1
#
_entry.id   AF-A0A4V5PPY3-F1
#
_cell.length_a   1.000
_cell.length_b   1.000
_cell.length_c   1.000
_cell.angle_alpha   90.00
_cell.angle_beta   90.00
_cell.angle_gamma   90.00
#
_symmetry.space_group_name_H-M   'P 1'
#
loop_
_entity.id
_entity.type
_entity.pdbx_description
1 polymer ?
#
loop_
_entity_poly.entity_id
_entity_poly.type
_entity_poly.pdbx_seq_one_letter_code
_entity_poly.pdbx_strand_id
1 'polypeptide(L)'
;MKSMTYVALVLSGALGLGLGACRATGNNTTGFGGEGGEGGSGGAGASGGGGVGASGGMGSGGMTTTSTGAAGGSSSSGSMCTPTGDENTTAACSDGLDNDCDGFKDCNDFNCDSVAPCAKIQEASNPLCSDGIDNDMDGKTDCEETACQALAFCKREWSNGRCSDGIDNDGDGKSDCMDTDCQAEGIVVCTGDQPASPMPAQAEWGTLANDECTNGQNEDGNNFIDCADNACIVNPDVSACKNLVREDSNIFCSNGLDDDKDGFSDCEDPGCQREGIIVCNANVPADPMPPANQWTALANAECSNGATDDGNNFIDCADFGCSLSPDVTICPEANDAECSDNVDNNGNTFVDCADNSCSRKSSITVCQHELTFAECSDGISNDGNPFVDCDDFACANSGACVK
;
A
#
# COMPACT_ATOMS: atom_id res chain seq x y z
N MET A 1 -29.17 64.67 -8.54
CA MET A 1 -29.19 65.77 -7.55
C MET A 1 -30.43 65.51 -6.68
N LYS A 2 -30.40 65.14 -5.40
CA LYS A 2 -29.57 65.47 -4.22
C LYS A 2 -29.47 64.21 -3.33
N SER A 3 -28.25 63.80 -2.95
CA SER A 3 -27.62 63.97 -1.63
C SER A 3 -28.11 62.99 -0.56
N MET A 4 -27.32 61.95 -0.32
CA MET A 4 -27.40 61.04 0.83
C MET A 4 -26.57 61.59 2.00
N THR A 5 -27.11 61.50 3.21
CA THR A 5 -26.44 61.83 4.48
C THR A 5 -26.37 60.55 5.32
N TYR A 6 -25.16 60.15 5.70
CA TYR A 6 -24.86 59.06 6.64
C TYR A 6 -25.04 59.53 8.09
N VAL A 7 -25.59 58.66 8.94
CA VAL A 7 -25.49 58.78 10.41
C VAL A 7 -25.08 57.42 10.96
N ALA A 8 -23.90 57.38 11.57
CA ALA A 8 -23.36 56.25 12.32
C ALA A 8 -23.93 56.24 13.74
N LEU A 9 -24.24 55.04 14.26
CA LEU A 9 -24.71 54.83 15.63
C LEU A 9 -23.68 53.97 16.37
N VAL A 10 -23.13 54.53 17.44
CA VAL A 10 -22.20 53.90 18.38
C VAL A 10 -23.03 53.39 19.56
N LEU A 11 -22.77 52.18 20.06
CA LEU A 11 -23.10 51.83 21.45
C LEU A 11 -22.07 50.85 22.03
N SER A 12 -21.45 51.28 23.12
CA SER A 12 -20.44 50.58 23.91
C SER A 12 -21.10 49.64 24.94
N GLY A 13 -20.47 48.50 25.23
CA GLY A 13 -20.82 47.61 26.35
C GLY A 13 -19.58 47.03 27.00
N ALA A 14 -19.42 47.24 28.31
CA ALA A 14 -18.23 46.98 29.11
C ALA A 14 -18.13 45.52 29.61
N LEU A 15 -16.90 44.99 29.64
CA LEU A 15 -16.52 43.73 30.30
C LEU A 15 -16.30 43.96 31.82
N GLY A 16 -16.93 43.11 32.64
CA GLY A 16 -16.71 43.03 34.09
C GLY A 16 -15.76 41.89 34.46
N LEU A 17 -14.75 42.22 35.27
CA LEU A 17 -13.83 41.30 35.96
C LEU A 17 -14.47 40.72 37.23
N GLY A 18 -14.17 39.46 37.56
CA GLY A 18 -14.49 38.85 38.86
C GLY A 18 -13.76 37.53 39.09
N LEU A 19 -12.74 37.57 39.96
CA LEU A 19 -11.86 36.49 40.40
C LEU A 19 -12.59 35.33 41.11
N GLY A 20 -12.03 34.11 40.98
CA GLY A 20 -12.29 32.96 41.86
C GLY A 20 -11.04 32.10 42.03
N ALA A 21 -10.59 31.94 43.28
CA ALA A 21 -9.25 31.53 43.68
C ALA A 21 -8.96 30.02 43.68
N CYS A 22 -7.67 29.69 43.59
CA CYS A 22 -7.07 28.39 43.88
C CYS A 22 -7.28 27.95 45.34
N ARG A 23 -7.56 26.66 45.55
CA ARG A 23 -7.28 25.95 46.80
C ARG A 23 -6.88 24.51 46.51
N ALA A 24 -5.64 24.18 46.86
CA ALA A 24 -5.16 22.82 47.02
C ALA A 24 -5.30 22.40 48.49
N THR A 25 -5.84 21.22 48.75
CA THR A 25 -5.53 20.36 49.91
C THR A 25 -5.89 18.93 49.54
N GLY A 26 -4.96 18.01 49.75
CA GLY A 26 -5.13 16.60 49.39
C GLY A 26 -5.76 15.72 50.46
N ASN A 27 -5.66 14.43 50.14
CA ASN A 27 -5.60 13.25 51.01
C ASN A 27 -6.88 12.41 51.19
N ASN A 28 -6.80 11.24 50.55
CA ASN A 28 -7.02 9.88 51.07
C ASN A 28 -8.39 9.17 51.01
N THR A 29 -8.22 7.90 50.64
CA THR A 29 -8.95 6.68 50.99
C THR A 29 -10.20 6.24 50.22
N THR A 30 -9.98 5.09 49.55
CA THR A 30 -10.79 3.86 49.45
C THR A 30 -11.92 3.76 48.43
N GLY A 31 -11.77 2.81 47.49
CA GLY A 31 -12.76 1.74 47.34
C GLY A 31 -13.17 1.32 45.92
N PHE A 32 -12.58 0.20 45.47
CA PHE A 32 -13.19 -0.94 44.75
C PHE A 32 -13.73 -0.86 43.30
N GLY A 33 -13.19 -1.76 42.46
CA GLY A 33 -13.84 -2.54 41.39
C GLY A 33 -13.71 -1.96 39.98
N GLY A 34 -13.30 -2.67 38.93
CA GLY A 34 -12.94 -4.09 38.72
C GLY A 34 -12.56 -4.33 37.24
N GLU A 35 -11.84 -5.43 37.00
CA GLU A 35 -11.88 -6.36 35.83
C GLU A 35 -11.74 -5.80 34.40
N GLY A 36 -10.95 -6.33 33.45
CA GLY A 36 -10.13 -7.54 33.35
C GLY A 36 -9.52 -7.61 31.92
N GLY A 37 -8.44 -8.38 31.73
CA GLY A 37 -7.78 -8.56 30.44
C GLY A 37 -6.67 -9.62 30.50
N GLU A 38 -7.06 -10.89 30.41
CA GLU A 38 -6.23 -12.03 29.99
C GLU A 38 -6.32 -12.10 28.44
N GLY A 39 -5.37 -12.57 27.63
CA GLY A 39 -4.05 -13.16 27.80
C GLY A 39 -3.62 -13.91 26.52
N GLY A 40 -2.30 -13.97 26.26
CA GLY A 40 -1.58 -15.05 25.54
C GLY A 40 -1.66 -15.11 24.00
N SER A 41 -0.67 -15.60 23.23
CA SER A 41 0.66 -16.19 23.49
C SER A 41 1.39 -16.45 22.14
N GLY A 42 2.73 -16.22 22.10
CA GLY A 42 3.86 -16.91 21.41
C GLY A 42 3.73 -17.66 20.05
N GLY A 43 4.78 -17.84 19.24
CA GLY A 43 6.23 -17.60 19.36
C GLY A 43 7.07 -18.55 18.48
N ALA A 44 8.35 -18.17 18.25
CA ALA A 44 9.51 -18.95 17.74
C ALA A 44 9.55 -19.32 16.24
N GLY A 45 10.68 -19.35 15.50
CA GLY A 45 12.12 -19.20 15.78
C GLY A 45 12.97 -20.12 14.85
N ALA A 46 14.24 -19.75 14.59
CA ALA A 46 15.37 -20.49 13.95
C ALA A 46 15.72 -20.12 12.49
N SER A 47 16.88 -19.53 12.14
CA SER A 47 18.30 -19.99 12.12
C SER A 47 18.81 -20.52 10.76
N GLY A 48 19.60 -19.70 10.04
CA GLY A 48 20.94 -19.99 9.50
C GLY A 48 21.16 -20.90 8.28
N GLY A 49 22.07 -20.47 7.39
CA GLY A 49 22.97 -21.36 6.62
C GLY A 49 23.09 -21.07 5.12
N GLY A 50 24.26 -20.60 4.68
CA GLY A 50 24.58 -20.28 3.29
C GLY A 50 24.81 -21.48 2.36
N GLY A 51 24.94 -21.18 1.06
CA GLY A 51 25.24 -22.17 0.02
C GLY A 51 25.67 -21.51 -1.29
N VAL A 52 26.93 -21.75 -1.64
CA VAL A 52 27.66 -21.40 -2.86
C VAL A 52 27.00 -21.86 -4.17
N GLY A 53 27.28 -21.14 -5.25
CA GLY A 53 26.73 -21.39 -6.58
C GLY A 53 27.26 -22.61 -7.32
N ALA A 54 26.61 -22.93 -8.44
CA ALA A 54 27.24 -23.56 -9.59
C ALA A 54 26.41 -23.31 -10.85
N SER A 55 27.15 -22.93 -11.89
CA SER A 55 26.78 -22.66 -13.26
C SER A 55 26.62 -23.93 -14.11
N GLY A 56 25.94 -23.78 -15.25
CA GLY A 56 25.93 -24.72 -16.38
C GLY A 56 24.55 -25.33 -16.60
N GLY A 57 23.98 -25.40 -17.80
CA GLY A 57 24.54 -25.25 -19.13
C GLY A 57 23.66 -26.08 -20.08
N MET A 58 23.41 -25.53 -21.26
CA MET A 58 22.50 -26.00 -22.32
C MET A 58 22.67 -27.47 -22.73
N GLY A 59 21.59 -28.07 -23.24
CA GLY A 59 21.66 -29.35 -23.96
C GLY A 59 20.36 -29.77 -24.63
N SER A 60 20.02 -29.15 -25.76
CA SER A 60 19.01 -29.62 -26.69
C SER A 60 19.40 -30.96 -27.34
N GLY A 61 18.45 -31.89 -27.49
CA GLY A 61 18.62 -33.09 -28.30
C GLY A 61 17.43 -34.05 -28.19
N GLY A 62 16.45 -33.93 -29.08
CA GLY A 62 15.42 -34.94 -29.26
C GLY A 62 15.92 -36.14 -30.07
N MET A 63 15.33 -37.32 -29.87
CA MET A 63 14.76 -38.18 -30.92
C MET A 63 14.07 -39.42 -30.31
N THR A 64 12.87 -39.65 -30.82
CA THR A 64 11.98 -40.84 -30.82
C THR A 64 12.62 -42.23 -30.54
N THR A 65 11.92 -43.09 -29.80
CA THR A 65 11.20 -44.29 -30.33
C THR A 65 10.58 -45.14 -29.22
N THR A 66 9.48 -45.77 -29.59
CA THR A 66 8.55 -46.58 -28.79
C THR A 66 9.12 -47.92 -28.34
N SER A 67 8.64 -48.35 -27.17
CA SER A 67 8.33 -49.73 -26.73
C SER A 67 9.38 -50.61 -26.03
N THR A 68 8.86 -51.26 -24.99
CA THR A 68 9.30 -52.45 -24.24
C THR A 68 10.27 -52.23 -23.08
N GLY A 69 9.75 -52.45 -21.87
CA GLY A 69 10.43 -52.20 -20.61
C GLY A 69 11.47 -53.22 -20.21
N ALA A 70 12.29 -52.82 -19.24
CA ALA A 70 12.85 -53.66 -18.19
C ALA A 70 13.46 -52.75 -17.12
N ALA A 71 13.33 -53.19 -15.89
CA ALA A 71 13.67 -52.52 -14.64
C ALA A 71 15.16 -52.18 -14.44
N GLY A 72 15.39 -51.20 -13.58
CA GLY A 72 16.66 -50.85 -12.93
C GLY A 72 16.60 -49.39 -12.48
N GLY A 73 16.17 -49.03 -11.28
CA GLY A 73 16.56 -49.59 -9.99
C GLY A 73 17.73 -48.79 -9.43
N SER A 74 17.44 -47.77 -8.62
CA SER A 74 18.39 -47.22 -7.65
C SER A 74 17.65 -46.92 -6.36
N SER A 75 17.88 -47.78 -5.38
CA SER A 75 17.23 -47.80 -4.08
C SER A 75 17.91 -46.85 -3.09
N SER A 76 17.10 -46.14 -2.31
CA SER A 76 17.43 -45.85 -0.91
C SER A 76 16.17 -45.84 -0.04
N SER A 77 15.93 -46.99 0.60
CA SER A 77 15.25 -47.17 1.89
C SER A 77 13.78 -46.75 2.04
N GLY A 78 12.88 -47.64 1.62
CA GLY A 78 11.98 -48.29 2.57
C GLY A 78 10.73 -47.53 3.04
N SER A 79 9.84 -47.20 2.11
CA SER A 79 8.41 -47.50 2.32
C SER A 79 8.09 -48.71 1.46
N MET A 80 7.44 -49.73 2.00
CA MET A 80 6.90 -50.83 1.18
C MET A 80 5.69 -50.30 0.42
N CYS A 81 5.93 -49.64 -0.71
CA CYS A 81 4.88 -49.28 -1.65
C CYS A 81 4.40 -50.56 -2.35
N THR A 82 3.09 -50.78 -2.37
CA THR A 82 2.45 -51.87 -3.10
C THR A 82 1.58 -51.23 -4.17
N PRO A 83 1.85 -51.42 -5.47
CA PRO A 83 1.07 -50.77 -6.51
C PRO A 83 -0.40 -51.15 -6.41
N THR A 84 -1.26 -50.16 -6.25
CA THR A 84 -2.71 -50.29 -6.08
C THR A 84 -3.48 -49.81 -7.32
N GLY A 85 -2.83 -49.06 -8.22
CA GLY A 85 -3.41 -48.61 -9.48
C GLY A 85 -2.64 -47.44 -10.11
N ASP A 86 -3.22 -46.83 -11.14
CA ASP A 86 -2.70 -45.56 -11.68
C ASP A 86 -3.10 -44.40 -10.75
N GLU A 87 -2.21 -43.42 -10.58
CA GLU A 87 -2.41 -42.24 -9.75
C GLU A 87 -3.15 -41.10 -10.50
N ASN A 88 -4.33 -41.40 -11.06
CA ASN A 88 -5.05 -40.50 -11.97
C ASN A 88 -6.55 -40.36 -11.68
N THR A 89 -6.96 -40.66 -10.45
CA THR A 89 -8.36 -40.54 -10.02
C THR A 89 -8.45 -39.71 -8.76
N THR A 90 -9.56 -39.00 -8.55
CA THR A 90 -9.75 -38.18 -7.33
C THR A 90 -9.50 -38.96 -6.05
N ALA A 91 -9.81 -40.26 -6.01
CA ALA A 91 -9.54 -41.10 -4.86
C ALA A 91 -8.05 -41.41 -4.67
N ALA A 92 -7.32 -41.68 -5.76
CA ALA A 92 -5.89 -41.97 -5.73
C ALA A 92 -5.05 -40.71 -5.46
N CYS A 93 -5.51 -39.55 -5.93
CA CYS A 93 -4.82 -38.27 -5.81
C CYS A 93 -5.07 -37.55 -4.47
N SER A 94 -5.73 -38.21 -3.50
CA SER A 94 -6.03 -37.61 -2.21
C SER A 94 -6.05 -38.62 -1.06
N ASP A 95 -5.43 -39.79 -1.22
CA ASP A 95 -5.44 -40.86 -0.22
C ASP A 95 -4.15 -40.96 0.62
N GLY A 96 -3.15 -40.13 0.35
CA GLY A 96 -1.88 -40.12 1.09
C GLY A 96 -0.92 -41.24 0.67
N LEU A 97 -1.25 -42.00 -0.37
CA LEU A 97 -0.49 -43.16 -0.85
C LEU A 97 0.13 -42.87 -2.21
N ASP A 98 1.21 -43.59 -2.49
CA ASP A 98 1.86 -43.65 -3.81
C ASP A 98 1.25 -44.87 -4.48
N ASN A 99 0.26 -44.67 -5.34
CA ASN A 99 -0.58 -45.74 -5.87
C ASN A 99 0.10 -46.49 -7.03
N ASP A 100 0.98 -45.81 -7.78
CA ASP A 100 1.72 -46.37 -8.91
C ASP A 100 3.20 -46.69 -8.58
N CYS A 101 3.66 -46.33 -7.38
CA CYS A 101 4.98 -46.58 -6.81
C CYS A 101 6.14 -45.90 -7.56
N ASP A 102 5.91 -44.71 -8.12
CA ASP A 102 6.95 -43.93 -8.79
C ASP A 102 7.71 -42.97 -7.85
N GLY A 103 7.25 -42.84 -6.60
CA GLY A 103 7.86 -42.02 -5.55
C GLY A 103 7.19 -40.68 -5.31
N PHE A 104 6.17 -40.33 -6.09
CA PHE A 104 5.32 -39.17 -5.87
C PHE A 104 3.96 -39.59 -5.28
N LYS A 105 3.22 -38.64 -4.70
CA LYS A 105 1.97 -38.90 -3.98
C LYS A 105 1.01 -37.72 -4.08
N ASP A 106 -0.26 -38.01 -4.25
CA ASP A 106 -1.35 -37.04 -4.28
C ASP A 106 -1.01 -35.88 -5.24
N CYS A 107 -1.17 -34.62 -4.81
CA CYS A 107 -0.87 -33.45 -5.64
C CYS A 107 0.63 -33.21 -5.91
N ASN A 108 1.51 -34.05 -5.36
CA ASN A 108 2.92 -34.05 -5.75
C ASN A 108 3.19 -35.03 -6.91
N ASP A 109 2.22 -35.87 -7.29
CA ASP A 109 2.29 -36.75 -8.45
C ASP A 109 1.82 -36.04 -9.72
N PHE A 110 2.64 -36.07 -10.77
CA PHE A 110 2.35 -35.46 -12.07
C PHE A 110 1.11 -36.06 -12.77
N ASN A 111 0.74 -37.31 -12.45
CA ASN A 111 -0.47 -37.96 -12.95
C ASN A 111 -1.75 -37.36 -12.32
N CYS A 112 -1.61 -36.63 -11.22
CA CYS A 112 -2.71 -35.94 -10.51
C CYS A 112 -2.94 -34.49 -10.95
N ASP A 113 -2.05 -33.87 -11.74
CA ASP A 113 -2.08 -32.43 -12.12
C ASP A 113 -3.42 -31.91 -12.69
N SER A 114 -4.26 -32.79 -13.24
CA SER A 114 -5.56 -32.44 -13.83
C SER A 114 -6.76 -33.08 -13.13
N VAL A 115 -6.54 -33.67 -11.96
CA VAL A 115 -7.52 -34.44 -11.20
C VAL A 115 -7.80 -33.72 -9.89
N ALA A 116 -9.05 -33.30 -9.66
CA ALA A 116 -9.44 -32.69 -8.37
C ALA A 116 -9.08 -33.64 -7.20
N PRO A 117 -8.45 -33.15 -6.11
CA PRO A 117 -8.28 -31.74 -5.74
C PRO A 117 -7.03 -31.05 -6.31
N CYS A 118 -6.18 -31.77 -7.04
CA CYS A 118 -4.89 -31.27 -7.52
C CYS A 118 -4.97 -30.53 -8.87
N ALA A 119 -6.14 -30.56 -9.50
CA ALA A 119 -6.41 -29.80 -10.71
C ALA A 119 -6.21 -28.31 -10.44
N LYS A 120 -5.23 -27.72 -11.11
CA LYS A 120 -5.04 -26.27 -11.18
C LYS A 120 -6.12 -25.68 -12.10
N ILE A 121 -7.09 -24.98 -11.51
CA ILE A 121 -8.23 -24.44 -12.26
C ILE A 121 -7.99 -22.96 -12.44
N GLN A 122 -7.86 -22.53 -13.70
CA GLN A 122 -7.70 -21.13 -14.05
C GLN A 122 -8.82 -20.26 -13.43
N GLU A 123 -8.42 -19.21 -12.75
CA GLU A 123 -9.34 -18.26 -12.10
C GLU A 123 -9.92 -17.32 -13.15
N ALA A 124 -11.09 -17.69 -13.69
CA ALA A 124 -11.70 -16.95 -14.80
C ALA A 124 -13.21 -16.73 -14.63
N SER A 125 -13.70 -16.79 -13.39
CA SER A 125 -15.13 -16.58 -13.08
C SER A 125 -15.30 -15.95 -11.70
N ASN A 126 -16.32 -15.10 -11.51
CA ASN A 126 -16.53 -14.38 -10.24
C ASN A 126 -16.38 -15.29 -9.00
N PRO A 127 -16.93 -16.52 -8.93
CA PRO A 127 -16.79 -17.35 -7.72
C PRO A 127 -15.38 -17.88 -7.44
N LEU A 128 -14.55 -18.06 -8.48
CA LEU A 128 -13.15 -18.49 -8.33
C LEU A 128 -12.21 -17.29 -8.16
N CYS A 129 -12.68 -16.11 -8.55
CA CYS A 129 -11.93 -14.87 -8.47
C CYS A 129 -12.33 -14.05 -7.23
N SER A 130 -13.00 -14.66 -6.25
CA SER A 130 -13.49 -13.98 -5.05
C SER A 130 -13.46 -14.90 -3.82
N ASP A 131 -12.74 -16.02 -3.86
CA ASP A 131 -12.76 -17.02 -2.78
C ASP A 131 -11.49 -17.00 -1.91
N GLY A 132 -10.53 -16.14 -2.22
CA GLY A 132 -9.32 -15.94 -1.43
C GLY A 132 -8.33 -17.10 -1.56
N ILE A 133 -8.48 -17.95 -2.57
CA ILE A 133 -7.64 -19.12 -2.82
C ILE A 133 -7.02 -18.94 -4.20
N ASP A 134 -5.71 -19.14 -4.31
CA ASP A 134 -5.02 -19.28 -5.60
C ASP A 134 -5.36 -20.66 -6.20
N ASN A 135 -6.44 -20.73 -6.98
CA ASN A 135 -7.02 -21.97 -7.49
C ASN A 135 -6.21 -22.62 -8.62
N ASP A 136 -5.31 -21.89 -9.28
CA ASP A 136 -4.36 -22.45 -10.25
C ASP A 136 -2.90 -22.53 -9.75
N MET A 137 -2.66 -22.08 -8.52
CA MET A 137 -1.38 -22.15 -7.79
C MET A 137 -0.25 -21.44 -8.53
N ASP A 138 -0.54 -20.34 -9.23
CA ASP A 138 0.46 -19.56 -9.97
C ASP A 138 1.08 -18.43 -9.13
N GLY A 139 0.60 -18.25 -7.90
CA GLY A 139 1.02 -17.24 -6.94
C GLY A 139 0.16 -15.98 -6.95
N LYS A 140 -0.87 -15.91 -7.81
CA LYS A 140 -1.85 -14.82 -7.86
C LYS A 140 -3.18 -15.33 -7.34
N THR A 141 -3.81 -14.54 -6.48
CA THR A 141 -5.11 -14.89 -5.89
C THR A 141 -6.16 -13.91 -6.36
N ASP A 142 -7.31 -14.41 -6.81
CA ASP A 142 -8.50 -13.62 -7.12
C ASP A 142 -8.21 -12.50 -8.15
N CYS A 143 -8.38 -11.23 -7.78
CA CYS A 143 -8.19 -10.08 -8.68
C CYS A 143 -6.74 -9.82 -9.08
N GLU A 144 -5.79 -10.53 -8.46
CA GLU A 144 -4.41 -10.55 -8.93
C GLU A 144 -4.28 -11.38 -10.22
N GLU A 145 -5.27 -12.22 -10.52
CA GLU A 145 -5.25 -13.08 -11.68
C GLU A 145 -5.75 -12.38 -12.95
N THR A 146 -4.99 -12.49 -14.04
CA THR A 146 -5.25 -11.71 -15.27
C THR A 146 -6.58 -12.08 -15.90
N ALA A 147 -6.97 -13.35 -15.78
CA ALA A 147 -8.27 -13.83 -16.25
C ALA A 147 -9.44 -13.34 -15.38
N CYS A 148 -9.18 -12.90 -14.13
CA CYS A 148 -10.14 -12.29 -13.24
C CYS A 148 -10.33 -10.77 -13.48
N GLN A 149 -9.33 -10.05 -13.99
CA GLN A 149 -9.38 -8.59 -14.15
C GLN A 149 -10.53 -8.06 -15.03
N ALA A 150 -10.98 -8.86 -16.00
CA ALA A 150 -12.10 -8.47 -16.85
C ALA A 150 -13.47 -8.71 -16.19
N LEU A 151 -13.49 -9.44 -15.07
CA LEU A 151 -14.69 -9.82 -14.36
C LEU A 151 -15.18 -8.72 -13.46
N ALA A 152 -16.47 -8.76 -13.18
CA ALA A 152 -17.16 -7.71 -12.48
C ALA A 152 -16.54 -7.50 -11.09
N PHE A 153 -16.29 -8.56 -10.32
CA PHE A 153 -15.74 -8.45 -8.96
C PHE A 153 -14.45 -7.60 -8.84
N CYS A 154 -13.63 -7.56 -9.88
CA CYS A 154 -12.38 -6.78 -9.93
C CYS A 154 -12.54 -5.40 -10.59
N LYS A 155 -13.78 -4.91 -10.73
CA LYS A 155 -14.15 -3.66 -11.40
C LYS A 155 -15.09 -2.83 -10.53
N ARG A 156 -14.68 -2.55 -9.29
CA ARG A 156 -15.40 -1.68 -8.33
C ARG A 156 -15.92 -0.37 -8.95
N GLU A 157 -16.92 0.23 -8.31
CA GLU A 157 -17.56 1.49 -8.74
C GLU A 157 -17.03 2.71 -7.97
N TRP A 158 -15.86 3.26 -8.35
CA TRP A 158 -15.13 4.31 -7.59
C TRP A 158 -14.76 5.52 -8.46
N SER A 159 -15.51 5.76 -9.53
CA SER A 159 -15.35 6.96 -10.37
C SER A 159 -16.71 7.54 -10.72
N ASN A 160 -16.79 8.85 -10.95
CA ASN A 160 -18.05 9.50 -11.34
C ASN A 160 -18.64 8.90 -12.62
N GLY A 161 -17.78 8.42 -13.52
CA GLY A 161 -18.19 7.73 -14.74
C GLY A 161 -18.91 6.41 -14.49
N ARG A 162 -18.35 5.55 -13.63
CA ARG A 162 -18.94 4.25 -13.30
C ARG A 162 -20.17 4.37 -12.41
N CYS A 163 -20.17 5.35 -11.51
CA CYS A 163 -21.29 5.61 -10.61
C CYS A 163 -22.48 6.33 -11.27
N SER A 164 -22.49 6.48 -12.60
CA SER A 164 -23.58 7.14 -13.32
C SER A 164 -23.84 6.61 -14.74
N ASP A 165 -23.32 5.42 -15.08
CA ASP A 165 -23.45 4.84 -16.43
C ASP A 165 -24.62 3.86 -16.60
N GLY A 166 -25.33 3.53 -15.50
CA GLY A 166 -26.47 2.61 -15.52
C GLY A 166 -26.07 1.14 -15.55
N ILE A 167 -24.81 0.81 -15.27
CA ILE A 167 -24.27 -0.55 -15.30
C ILE A 167 -23.84 -0.92 -13.88
N ASP A 168 -24.04 -2.19 -13.53
CA ASP A 168 -23.44 -2.84 -12.35
C ASP A 168 -22.02 -3.27 -12.75
N ASN A 169 -21.04 -2.38 -12.55
CA ASN A 169 -19.68 -2.59 -13.06
C ASN A 169 -18.92 -3.66 -12.27
N ASP A 170 -19.27 -3.82 -10.99
CA ASP A 170 -18.60 -4.74 -10.06
C ASP A 170 -19.33 -6.10 -9.88
N GLY A 171 -20.55 -6.19 -10.39
CA GLY A 171 -21.37 -7.40 -10.43
C GLY A 171 -21.91 -7.83 -9.08
N ASP A 172 -21.95 -6.94 -8.08
CA ASP A 172 -22.50 -7.23 -6.75
C ASP A 172 -24.04 -7.21 -6.74
N GLY A 173 -24.66 -6.76 -7.83
CA GLY A 173 -26.09 -6.66 -8.02
C GLY A 173 -26.68 -5.29 -7.68
N LYS A 174 -25.85 -4.31 -7.30
CA LYS A 174 -26.19 -2.89 -7.21
C LYS A 174 -25.58 -2.14 -8.40
N SER A 175 -25.99 -0.90 -8.61
CA SER A 175 -25.55 -0.13 -9.77
C SER A 175 -25.64 1.35 -9.46
N ASP A 176 -24.65 2.11 -9.92
CA ASP A 176 -24.58 3.56 -9.77
C ASP A 176 -24.70 3.97 -8.29
N CYS A 177 -25.41 5.05 -7.98
CA CYS A 177 -25.62 5.51 -6.62
C CYS A 177 -26.31 4.50 -5.69
N MET A 178 -26.97 3.47 -6.21
CA MET A 178 -27.50 2.40 -5.34
C MET A 178 -26.40 1.43 -4.87
N ASP A 179 -25.23 1.51 -5.49
CA ASP A 179 -24.02 0.84 -5.05
C ASP A 179 -23.40 1.55 -3.85
N THR A 180 -22.90 0.74 -2.93
CA THR A 180 -22.15 1.18 -1.75
C THR A 180 -20.75 1.67 -2.12
N ASP A 181 -20.16 1.17 -3.20
CA ASP A 181 -18.86 1.62 -3.70
C ASP A 181 -18.92 3.07 -4.20
N CYS A 182 -20.10 3.50 -4.67
CA CYS A 182 -20.37 4.88 -5.09
C CYS A 182 -20.65 5.85 -3.94
N GLN A 183 -20.64 5.38 -2.68
CA GLN A 183 -20.79 6.22 -1.48
C GLN A 183 -19.41 6.61 -0.94
N ALA A 184 -18.53 7.09 -1.81
CA ALA A 184 -17.15 7.43 -1.49
C ALA A 184 -16.86 8.91 -1.77
N GLU A 185 -15.89 9.49 -1.05
CA GLU A 185 -15.51 10.89 -1.23
C GLU A 185 -14.97 11.17 -2.66
N GLY A 186 -15.36 12.31 -3.24
CA GLY A 186 -15.05 12.67 -4.63
C GLY A 186 -16.01 12.07 -5.69
N ILE A 187 -17.03 11.30 -5.27
CA ILE A 187 -18.13 10.85 -6.14
C ILE A 187 -19.29 11.85 -6.08
N VAL A 188 -19.22 12.86 -6.94
CA VAL A 188 -20.14 14.01 -6.99
C VAL A 188 -21.45 13.75 -7.75
N VAL A 189 -21.53 12.61 -8.44
CA VAL A 189 -22.72 12.21 -9.22
C VAL A 189 -23.83 11.61 -8.35
N CYS A 190 -23.54 11.32 -7.08
CA CYS A 190 -24.45 10.71 -6.14
C CYS A 190 -24.75 11.63 -4.95
N THR A 191 -25.90 11.41 -4.31
CA THR A 191 -26.28 12.07 -3.05
C THR A 191 -26.99 11.02 -2.21
N GLY A 192 -26.21 10.24 -1.45
CA GLY A 192 -26.67 8.97 -0.89
C GLY A 192 -27.01 8.00 -2.02
N ASP A 193 -28.05 7.19 -1.81
CA ASP A 193 -28.47 6.16 -2.76
C ASP A 193 -29.10 6.69 -4.07
N GLN A 194 -29.04 7.99 -4.35
CA GLN A 194 -29.76 8.64 -5.45
C GLN A 194 -28.83 9.51 -6.30
N PRO A 195 -29.09 9.62 -7.62
CA PRO A 195 -28.38 10.56 -8.48
C PRO A 195 -28.48 12.00 -7.99
N ALA A 196 -27.38 12.74 -8.05
CA ALA A 196 -27.33 14.15 -7.74
C ALA A 196 -28.34 14.95 -8.58
N SER A 197 -28.95 15.97 -7.98
CA SER A 197 -29.98 16.80 -8.63
C SER A 197 -29.73 18.30 -8.38
N PRO A 198 -29.30 19.08 -9.40
CA PRO A 198 -29.07 18.64 -10.78
C PRO A 198 -27.86 17.72 -10.93
N MET A 199 -27.90 16.80 -11.90
CA MET A 199 -26.77 15.94 -12.20
C MET A 199 -25.62 16.77 -12.80
N PRO A 200 -24.40 16.71 -12.23
CA PRO A 200 -23.24 17.42 -12.77
C PRO A 200 -22.92 16.96 -14.20
N ALA A 201 -22.52 17.89 -15.06
CA ALA A 201 -22.01 17.51 -16.37
C ALA A 201 -20.61 16.89 -16.22
N GLN A 202 -20.26 15.97 -17.11
CA GLN A 202 -18.94 15.29 -17.09
C GLN A 202 -17.75 16.26 -17.08
N ALA A 203 -17.88 17.42 -17.74
CA ALA A 203 -16.84 18.44 -17.74
C ALA A 203 -16.63 19.13 -16.38
N GLU A 204 -17.54 18.94 -15.42
CA GLU A 204 -17.52 19.52 -14.08
C GLU A 204 -17.02 18.53 -13.02
N TRP A 205 -16.98 17.22 -13.31
CA TRP A 205 -16.62 16.17 -12.35
C TRP A 205 -15.27 16.44 -11.70
N GLY A 206 -14.23 16.70 -12.48
CA GLY A 206 -12.92 16.98 -11.92
C GLY A 206 -12.93 18.19 -10.96
N THR A 207 -13.55 19.30 -11.33
CA THR A 207 -13.62 20.47 -10.45
C THR A 207 -14.35 20.15 -9.15
N LEU A 208 -15.51 19.51 -9.23
CA LEU A 208 -16.33 19.21 -8.07
C LEU A 208 -15.69 18.15 -7.17
N ALA A 209 -15.11 17.08 -7.75
CA ALA A 209 -14.44 16.03 -6.99
C ALA A 209 -13.20 16.56 -6.28
N ASN A 210 -12.45 17.47 -6.90
CA ASN A 210 -11.32 18.14 -6.24
C ASN A 210 -11.78 19.10 -5.14
N ASP A 211 -12.90 19.79 -5.34
CA ASP A 211 -13.50 20.64 -4.30
C ASP A 211 -14.02 19.80 -3.12
N GLU A 212 -14.57 18.60 -3.34
CA GLU A 212 -14.91 17.67 -2.24
C GLU A 212 -13.66 17.24 -1.49
N CYS A 213 -12.68 16.67 -2.19
CA CYS A 213 -11.45 16.14 -1.63
C CYS A 213 -10.43 17.17 -1.11
N THR A 214 -10.80 18.44 -0.90
CA THR A 214 -9.90 19.48 -0.36
C THR A 214 -10.59 20.54 0.50
N ASN A 215 -11.82 20.27 0.96
CA ASN A 215 -12.63 21.27 1.67
C ASN A 215 -12.65 21.11 3.20
N GLY A 216 -12.00 20.08 3.73
CA GLY A 216 -11.89 19.78 5.14
C GLY A 216 -13.13 19.10 5.72
N GLN A 217 -13.93 18.44 4.89
CA GLN A 217 -15.10 17.66 5.32
C GLN A 217 -14.86 16.17 5.08
N ASN A 218 -15.72 15.37 5.70
CA ASN A 218 -15.73 13.91 5.56
C ASN A 218 -17.10 13.57 4.98
N GLU A 219 -17.14 13.45 3.66
CA GLU A 219 -18.37 13.39 2.89
C GLU A 219 -19.01 11.99 2.97
N ASP A 220 -18.19 10.95 3.12
CA ASP A 220 -18.63 9.54 3.15
C ASP A 220 -18.80 8.97 4.57
N GLY A 221 -18.32 9.68 5.59
CA GLY A 221 -18.45 9.33 7.00
C GLY A 221 -17.44 8.30 7.51
N ASN A 222 -16.36 8.00 6.80
CA ASN A 222 -15.39 6.95 7.16
C ASN A 222 -14.29 7.40 8.17
N ASN A 223 -14.22 8.71 8.47
CA ASN A 223 -13.29 9.42 9.37
C ASN A 223 -11.96 9.83 8.76
N PHE A 224 -11.74 9.54 7.49
CA PHE A 224 -10.72 10.18 6.67
C PHE A 224 -11.37 11.43 6.05
N ILE A 225 -10.54 12.43 5.73
CA ILE A 225 -10.96 13.75 5.24
C ILE A 225 -10.06 14.08 4.07
N ASP A 226 -10.62 14.56 2.96
CA ASP A 226 -9.87 15.10 1.84
C ASP A 226 -8.78 14.12 1.32
N CYS A 227 -7.52 14.55 1.23
CA CYS A 227 -6.43 13.74 0.68
C CYS A 227 -5.94 12.65 1.64
N ALA A 228 -6.38 12.66 2.91
CA ALA A 228 -6.22 11.50 3.79
C ALA A 228 -7.18 10.36 3.43
N ASP A 229 -8.26 10.66 2.69
CA ASP A 229 -9.18 9.65 2.22
C ASP A 229 -8.63 8.94 0.98
N ASN A 230 -8.50 7.61 1.09
CA ASN A 230 -8.07 6.79 -0.03
C ASN A 230 -9.02 6.93 -1.23
N ALA A 231 -10.33 7.12 -1.01
CA ALA A 231 -11.29 7.39 -2.07
C ALA A 231 -10.86 8.58 -2.94
N CYS A 232 -10.36 9.66 -2.34
CA CYS A 232 -9.85 10.82 -3.04
C CYS A 232 -8.54 10.55 -3.79
N ILE A 233 -7.65 9.73 -3.22
CA ILE A 233 -6.38 9.34 -3.86
C ILE A 233 -6.66 8.50 -5.12
N VAL A 234 -7.55 7.53 -4.97
CA VAL A 234 -7.80 6.54 -6.00
C VAL A 234 -8.69 7.11 -7.11
N ASN A 235 -9.66 7.97 -6.78
CA ASN A 235 -10.59 8.52 -7.75
C ASN A 235 -9.86 9.20 -8.94
N PRO A 236 -10.11 8.74 -10.19
CA PRO A 236 -9.43 9.26 -11.37
C PRO A 236 -9.78 10.72 -11.68
N ASP A 237 -10.94 11.22 -11.23
CA ASP A 237 -11.38 12.60 -11.42
C ASP A 237 -10.72 13.58 -10.44
N VAL A 238 -10.11 13.07 -9.36
CA VAL A 238 -9.36 13.86 -8.38
C VAL A 238 -7.91 13.99 -8.84
N SER A 239 -7.41 15.22 -8.84
CA SER A 239 -6.02 15.56 -9.22
C SER A 239 -5.30 16.36 -8.13
N ALA A 240 -6.04 16.97 -7.22
CA ALA A 240 -5.54 17.82 -6.15
C ALA A 240 -4.81 17.04 -5.05
N CYS A 241 -5.11 15.74 -4.90
CA CYS A 241 -4.45 14.83 -3.97
C CYS A 241 -3.30 14.03 -4.61
N LYS A 242 -2.99 14.30 -5.89
CA LYS A 242 -1.93 13.59 -6.62
C LYS A 242 -0.67 14.45 -6.64
N ASN A 243 0.49 13.82 -6.41
CA ASN A 243 1.81 14.46 -6.41
C ASN A 243 1.97 15.59 -5.38
N LEU A 244 1.31 15.46 -4.22
CA LEU A 244 1.51 16.39 -3.12
C LEU A 244 2.89 16.20 -2.49
N VAL A 245 3.38 17.26 -1.86
CA VAL A 245 4.67 17.25 -1.18
C VAL A 245 4.47 16.56 0.16
N ARG A 246 5.08 15.40 0.34
CA ARG A 246 5.01 14.66 1.60
C ARG A 246 5.71 15.43 2.72
N GLU A 247 5.13 15.41 3.91
CA GLU A 247 5.76 15.93 5.12
C GLU A 247 6.80 14.94 5.69
N ASP A 248 7.87 14.68 4.94
CA ASP A 248 8.94 13.73 5.30
C ASP A 248 10.32 14.38 5.45
N SER A 249 10.36 15.71 5.61
CA SER A 249 11.59 16.49 5.75
C SER A 249 11.47 17.54 6.84
N ASN A 250 12.61 17.97 7.39
CA ASN A 250 12.67 18.99 8.42
C ASN A 250 12.10 20.34 7.95
N ILE A 251 12.15 20.64 6.64
CA ILE A 251 11.56 21.87 6.10
C ILE A 251 10.04 21.81 6.05
N PHE A 252 9.45 20.67 5.67
CA PHE A 252 8.00 20.51 5.60
C PHE A 252 7.41 20.32 6.98
N CYS A 253 8.08 19.55 7.86
CA CYS A 253 7.68 19.36 9.26
C CYS A 253 7.86 20.57 10.20
N SER A 254 8.12 21.78 9.67
CA SER A 254 8.30 22.99 10.50
C SER A 254 7.87 24.30 9.82
N ASN A 255 7.11 24.24 8.73
CA ASN A 255 6.73 25.42 7.94
C ASN A 255 5.32 25.97 8.28
N GLY A 256 4.53 25.27 9.09
CA GLY A 256 3.18 25.67 9.47
C GLY A 256 2.10 25.37 8.42
N LEU A 257 2.37 24.48 7.47
CA LEU A 257 1.47 24.08 6.39
C LEU A 257 1.16 22.58 6.50
N ASP A 258 -0.02 22.22 6.01
CA ASP A 258 -0.41 20.84 5.71
C ASP A 258 -0.06 20.60 4.23
N ASP A 259 1.16 20.12 3.98
CA ASP A 259 1.74 20.05 2.63
C ASP A 259 1.17 18.88 1.79
N ASP A 260 0.76 17.79 2.44
CA ASP A 260 0.12 16.63 1.80
C ASP A 260 -1.40 16.55 1.99
N LYS A 261 -1.98 17.56 2.64
CA LYS A 261 -3.43 17.81 2.76
C LYS A 261 -4.19 16.68 3.43
N ASP A 262 -3.55 16.00 4.37
CA ASP A 262 -4.15 14.91 5.12
C ASP A 262 -4.90 15.41 6.39
N GLY A 263 -4.88 16.73 6.63
CA GLY A 263 -5.53 17.38 7.75
C GLY A 263 -4.64 17.54 8.99
N PHE A 264 -3.41 17.03 8.95
CA PHE A 264 -2.38 17.28 9.96
C PHE A 264 -1.30 18.22 9.38
N SER A 265 -0.47 18.80 10.25
CA SER A 265 0.58 19.73 9.80
C SER A 265 1.76 19.70 10.75
N ASP A 266 2.96 19.85 10.21
CA ASP A 266 4.22 19.86 10.95
C ASP A 266 4.32 18.67 11.94
N CYS A 267 4.70 18.90 13.20
CA CYS A 267 4.83 17.84 14.18
C CYS A 267 3.49 17.20 14.59
N GLU A 268 2.34 17.78 14.29
CA GLU A 268 1.06 17.10 14.50
C GLU A 268 0.82 16.03 13.42
N ASP A 269 1.55 16.10 12.31
CA ASP A 269 1.53 15.14 11.20
C ASP A 269 2.22 13.82 11.55
N PRO A 270 1.56 12.66 11.29
CA PRO A 270 2.18 11.34 11.48
C PRO A 270 3.40 11.07 10.60
N GLY A 271 3.46 11.63 9.40
CA GLY A 271 4.61 11.60 8.50
C GLY A 271 5.86 12.28 9.08
N CYS A 272 5.68 13.28 9.95
CA CYS A 272 6.76 13.95 10.68
C CYS A 272 7.25 13.20 11.93
N GLN A 273 6.65 12.07 12.29
CA GLN A 273 7.05 11.24 13.44
C GLN A 273 8.10 10.17 13.10
N ARG A 274 8.99 10.48 12.15
CA ARG A 274 9.97 9.53 11.60
C ARG A 274 11.39 9.86 12.04
N GLU A 275 12.22 8.82 12.16
CA GLU A 275 13.65 8.98 12.46
C GLU A 275 14.33 9.90 11.41
N GLY A 276 15.15 10.85 11.87
CA GLY A 276 15.79 11.86 11.01
C GLY A 276 15.03 13.20 10.88
N ILE A 277 13.81 13.29 11.42
CA ILE A 277 13.08 14.55 11.62
C ILE A 277 13.42 15.14 12.98
N ILE A 278 14.44 16.01 13.00
CA ILE A 278 15.00 16.61 14.23
C ILE A 278 14.23 17.85 14.72
N VAL A 279 13.28 18.36 13.91
CA VAL A 279 12.49 19.57 14.24
C VAL A 279 11.30 19.25 15.13
N CYS A 280 10.97 17.98 15.32
CA CYS A 280 9.86 17.51 16.13
C CYS A 280 10.36 16.70 17.35
N ASN A 281 9.59 16.73 18.43
CA ASN A 281 9.76 15.87 19.58
C ASN A 281 8.37 15.34 19.96
N ALA A 282 8.07 14.13 19.48
CA ALA A 282 6.69 13.67 19.36
C ALA A 282 5.83 14.71 18.62
N ASN A 283 4.61 14.95 19.08
CA ASN A 283 3.65 15.82 18.38
C ASN A 283 3.85 17.33 18.60
N VAL A 284 5.04 17.76 19.03
CA VAL A 284 5.33 19.17 19.27
C VAL A 284 6.68 19.59 18.69
N PRO A 285 6.85 20.86 18.31
CA PRO A 285 8.14 21.37 17.86
C PRO A 285 9.24 21.21 18.91
N ALA A 286 10.45 20.91 18.44
CA ALA A 286 11.64 20.80 19.29
C ALA A 286 11.93 22.13 20.02
N ASP A 287 12.31 22.06 21.30
CA ASP A 287 12.69 23.22 22.12
C ASP A 287 14.09 23.02 22.74
N PRO A 288 15.11 23.79 22.32
CA PRO A 288 15.05 24.84 21.29
C PRO A 288 15.00 24.25 19.87
N MET A 289 14.29 24.93 18.97
CA MET A 289 14.24 24.55 17.55
C MET A 289 15.65 24.56 16.93
N PRO A 290 16.11 23.45 16.33
CA PRO A 290 17.40 23.41 15.66
C PRO A 290 17.45 24.38 14.48
N PRO A 291 18.55 25.13 14.29
CA PRO A 291 18.67 26.05 13.17
C PRO A 291 18.84 25.27 11.85
N ALA A 292 18.21 25.77 10.78
CA ALA A 292 18.16 25.08 9.48
C ALA A 292 19.51 24.66 8.89
N ASN A 293 20.56 25.43 9.15
CA ASN A 293 21.92 25.11 8.71
C ASN A 293 22.55 23.91 9.44
N GLN A 294 21.87 23.33 10.44
CA GLN A 294 22.32 22.16 11.20
C GLN A 294 21.48 20.91 10.96
N TRP A 295 20.34 21.01 10.25
CA TRP A 295 19.39 19.90 10.09
C TRP A 295 20.05 18.64 9.55
N THR A 296 20.72 18.69 8.39
CA THR A 296 21.44 17.53 7.83
C THR A 296 22.46 16.91 8.79
N ALA A 297 23.20 17.74 9.54
CA ALA A 297 24.23 17.24 10.44
C ALA A 297 23.63 16.55 11.68
N LEU A 298 22.49 17.03 12.16
CA LEU A 298 21.77 16.46 13.30
C LEU A 298 20.99 15.22 12.86
N ALA A 299 20.29 15.27 11.73
CA ALA A 299 19.57 14.12 11.15
C ALA A 299 20.53 12.96 10.86
N ASN A 300 21.69 13.22 10.25
CA ASN A 300 22.73 12.19 10.07
C ASN A 300 23.25 11.63 11.41
N ALA A 301 23.31 12.44 12.46
CA ALA A 301 23.78 12.01 13.77
C ALA A 301 22.74 11.14 14.50
N GLU A 302 21.45 11.37 14.25
CA GLU A 302 20.35 10.49 14.67
C GLU A 302 20.44 9.16 13.92
N CYS A 303 20.43 9.23 12.59
CA CYS A 303 20.48 8.07 11.69
C CYS A 303 21.83 7.33 11.60
N SER A 304 22.70 7.48 12.60
CA SER A 304 23.95 6.72 12.73
C SER A 304 24.37 6.46 14.19
N ASN A 305 23.45 6.61 15.13
CA ASN A 305 23.72 6.49 16.56
C ASN A 305 23.50 5.07 17.12
N GLY A 306 22.92 4.16 16.33
CA GLY A 306 22.62 2.78 16.74
C GLY A 306 21.44 2.65 17.69
N ALA A 307 20.54 3.63 17.72
CA ALA A 307 19.30 3.66 18.50
C ALA A 307 18.09 3.69 17.56
N THR A 308 16.91 3.40 18.12
CA THR A 308 15.64 3.75 17.51
C THR A 308 15.18 5.04 18.17
N ASP A 309 15.02 6.10 17.38
CA ASP A 309 14.65 7.42 17.90
C ASP A 309 13.16 7.74 17.70
N ASP A 310 12.46 6.98 16.83
CA ASP A 310 11.01 7.09 16.62
C ASP A 310 10.17 5.96 17.28
N GLY A 311 10.83 5.01 17.95
CA GLY A 311 10.20 3.93 18.69
C GLY A 311 9.69 2.76 17.84
N ASN A 312 10.00 2.74 16.54
CA ASN A 312 9.86 1.55 15.72
C ASN A 312 11.07 0.58 15.97
N ASN A 313 11.05 -0.66 15.46
CA ASN A 313 12.14 -1.62 15.76
C ASN A 313 13.32 -1.56 14.76
N PHE A 314 13.30 -0.56 13.87
CA PHE A 314 14.35 -0.26 12.91
C PHE A 314 15.29 0.80 13.50
N ILE A 315 16.52 0.84 13.00
CA ILE A 315 17.62 1.60 13.59
C ILE A 315 18.43 2.19 12.44
N ASP A 316 18.74 3.48 12.52
CA ASP A 316 19.61 4.18 11.57
C ASP A 316 19.15 3.95 10.11
N CYS A 317 20.07 3.72 9.17
CA CYS A 317 19.77 3.49 7.76
C CYS A 317 18.99 2.21 7.43
N ALA A 318 18.73 1.34 8.42
CA ALA A 318 17.77 0.25 8.24
C ALA A 318 16.33 0.71 8.48
N ASP A 319 16.14 1.91 9.02
CA ASP A 319 14.87 2.61 9.15
C ASP A 319 14.54 3.40 7.88
N PHE A 320 13.30 3.28 7.42
CA PHE A 320 12.82 4.06 6.29
C PHE A 320 12.69 5.55 6.60
N GLY A 321 12.47 5.95 7.86
CA GLY A 321 12.57 7.33 8.30
C GLY A 321 13.91 7.94 7.90
N CYS A 322 15.00 7.25 8.24
CA CYS A 322 16.34 7.67 7.87
C CYS A 322 16.65 7.50 6.38
N SER A 323 16.39 6.32 5.80
CA SER A 323 16.82 6.03 4.43
C SER A 323 16.07 6.86 3.39
N LEU A 324 14.81 7.22 3.66
CA LEU A 324 13.98 8.01 2.74
C LEU A 324 13.94 9.50 3.08
N SER A 325 14.49 9.93 4.23
CA SER A 325 14.54 11.35 4.56
C SER A 325 15.47 12.10 3.59
N PRO A 326 14.99 13.18 2.95
CA PRO A 326 15.80 14.01 2.06
C PRO A 326 16.89 14.79 2.81
N ASP A 327 16.76 14.96 4.13
CA ASP A 327 17.78 15.62 4.97
C ASP A 327 18.90 14.68 5.42
N VAL A 328 18.74 13.36 5.21
CA VAL A 328 19.73 12.35 5.58
C VAL A 328 20.58 12.00 4.36
N THR A 329 21.90 12.10 4.54
CA THR A 329 22.92 11.89 3.49
C THR A 329 23.96 10.84 3.86
N ILE A 330 23.91 10.28 5.08
CA ILE A 330 24.85 9.25 5.54
C ILE A 330 24.45 7.84 5.09
N CYS A 331 23.18 7.63 4.79
CA CYS A 331 22.68 6.35 4.28
C CYS A 331 23.11 6.14 2.83
N PRO A 332 23.35 4.89 2.40
CA PRO A 332 23.61 4.61 0.98
C PRO A 332 22.38 4.94 0.14
N GLU A 333 22.57 5.12 -1.17
CA GLU A 333 21.51 5.56 -2.11
C GLU A 333 20.99 6.97 -1.76
N ALA A 334 21.87 7.84 -1.26
CA ALA A 334 21.47 9.13 -0.71
C ALA A 334 21.21 10.21 -1.75
N ASN A 335 21.67 10.02 -2.99
CA ASN A 335 21.71 11.06 -4.02
C ASN A 335 21.63 10.49 -5.44
N ASP A 336 21.31 11.36 -6.42
CA ASP A 336 21.17 10.98 -7.82
C ASP A 336 22.37 10.24 -8.43
N ALA A 337 23.59 10.48 -7.94
CA ALA A 337 24.78 9.83 -8.49
C ALA A 337 24.90 8.37 -8.03
N GLU A 338 24.42 8.05 -6.84
CA GLU A 338 24.33 6.67 -6.33
C GLU A 338 23.17 5.95 -7.03
N CYS A 339 22.02 6.61 -7.12
CA CYS A 339 20.82 6.08 -7.80
C CYS A 339 20.88 6.03 -9.35
N SER A 340 22.07 6.14 -9.95
CA SER A 340 22.26 6.01 -11.39
C SER A 340 23.63 5.46 -11.82
N ASP A 341 24.36 4.82 -10.90
CA ASP A 341 25.70 4.28 -11.16
C ASP A 341 25.71 2.77 -11.45
N ASN A 342 24.55 2.10 -11.45
CA ASN A 342 24.39 0.66 -11.63
C ASN A 342 25.07 -0.17 -10.54
N VAL A 343 25.20 0.37 -9.33
CA VAL A 343 25.71 -0.31 -8.15
C VAL A 343 24.60 -0.42 -7.11
N ASP A 344 24.57 -1.56 -6.41
CA ASP A 344 23.76 -1.74 -5.20
C ASP A 344 24.58 -1.16 -4.02
N ASN A 345 24.34 0.10 -3.64
CA ASN A 345 25.14 0.77 -2.62
C ASN A 345 24.78 0.32 -1.19
N ASN A 346 23.59 -0.25 -0.96
CA ASN A 346 23.14 -0.72 0.36
C ASN A 346 23.23 -2.25 0.55
N GLY A 347 23.49 -3.02 -0.52
CA GLY A 347 23.64 -4.47 -0.51
C GLY A 347 22.33 -5.27 -0.45
N ASN A 348 21.19 -4.66 -0.82
CA ASN A 348 19.86 -5.28 -0.72
C ASN A 348 19.41 -6.03 -1.99
N THR A 349 20.30 -6.14 -3.00
CA THR A 349 20.11 -6.76 -4.33
C THR A 349 19.35 -5.95 -5.37
N PHE A 350 18.78 -4.81 -4.99
CA PHE A 350 18.19 -3.85 -5.91
C PHE A 350 19.23 -2.77 -6.27
N VAL A 351 19.08 -2.17 -7.45
CA VAL A 351 20.08 -1.27 -8.03
C VAL A 351 19.36 -0.05 -8.60
N ASP A 352 19.91 1.13 -8.35
CA ASP A 352 19.40 2.41 -8.87
C ASP A 352 17.88 2.56 -8.61
N CYS A 353 17.11 2.96 -9.61
CA CYS A 353 15.66 3.17 -9.51
C CYS A 353 14.84 1.90 -9.27
N ALA A 354 15.43 0.71 -9.38
CA ALA A 354 14.77 -0.51 -8.91
C ALA A 354 14.83 -0.66 -7.38
N ASP A 355 15.67 0.12 -6.70
CA ASP A 355 15.76 0.17 -5.25
C ASP A 355 14.78 1.21 -4.67
N ASN A 356 14.01 0.81 -3.66
CA ASN A 356 13.12 1.70 -2.92
C ASN A 356 13.86 2.85 -2.22
N SER A 357 15.11 2.66 -1.83
CA SER A 357 15.94 3.74 -1.26
C SER A 357 16.19 4.86 -2.26
N CYS A 358 16.13 4.56 -3.56
CA CYS A 358 16.17 5.55 -4.63
C CYS A 358 14.77 6.00 -5.04
N SER A 359 13.92 5.06 -5.46
CA SER A 359 12.63 5.36 -6.09
C SER A 359 11.58 5.95 -5.16
N ARG A 360 11.77 5.88 -3.83
CA ARG A 360 10.85 6.48 -2.85
C ARG A 360 11.43 7.68 -2.11
N LYS A 361 12.69 8.02 -2.34
CA LYS A 361 13.33 9.15 -1.65
C LYS A 361 13.06 10.42 -2.43
N SER A 362 12.31 11.34 -1.83
CA SER A 362 11.83 12.58 -2.46
C SER A 362 12.94 13.52 -2.97
N SER A 363 14.17 13.39 -2.45
CA SER A 363 15.33 14.15 -2.93
C SER A 363 15.97 13.58 -4.20
N ILE A 364 15.63 12.35 -4.61
CA ILE A 364 16.17 11.70 -5.79
C ILE A 364 15.34 12.13 -7.00
N THR A 365 16.01 12.70 -8.01
CA THR A 365 15.37 13.23 -9.22
C THR A 365 15.72 12.43 -10.48
N VAL A 366 16.71 11.54 -10.38
CA VAL A 366 17.12 10.68 -11.50
C VAL A 366 16.14 9.55 -11.78
N CYS A 367 15.47 9.07 -10.73
CA CYS A 367 14.33 8.17 -10.85
C CYS A 367 13.10 9.03 -11.12
N GLN A 368 12.46 8.83 -12.28
CA GLN A 368 11.16 9.45 -12.50
C GLN A 368 10.11 8.68 -11.69
N HIS A 369 8.85 9.08 -11.71
CA HIS A 369 7.79 8.28 -11.12
C HIS A 369 6.72 8.03 -12.16
N GLU A 370 6.38 6.76 -12.35
CA GLU A 370 5.21 6.32 -13.12
C GLU A 370 3.97 6.42 -12.23
N LEU A 371 3.22 7.52 -12.34
CA LEU A 371 2.08 7.78 -11.44
C LEU A 371 0.79 8.08 -12.18
N THR A 372 0.87 8.47 -13.46
CA THR A 372 -0.35 8.74 -14.22
C THR A 372 -0.94 7.44 -14.77
N PHE A 373 -2.25 7.44 -14.96
CA PHE A 373 -2.93 6.34 -15.64
C PHE A 373 -2.27 6.01 -16.99
N ALA A 374 -1.82 7.02 -17.74
CA ALA A 374 -1.25 6.83 -19.07
C ALA A 374 0.15 6.20 -19.01
N GLU A 375 0.97 6.60 -18.05
CA GLU A 375 2.30 6.01 -17.81
C GLU A 375 2.16 4.58 -17.29
N CYS A 376 1.22 4.35 -16.37
CA CYS A 376 0.96 3.03 -15.80
C CYS A 376 0.10 2.10 -16.69
N SER A 377 -0.04 2.37 -17.99
CA SER A 377 -0.79 1.51 -18.91
C SER A 377 -0.30 1.52 -20.36
N ASP A 378 0.92 2.02 -20.62
CA ASP A 378 1.46 2.16 -21.97
C ASP A 378 2.39 1.01 -22.40
N GLY A 379 2.64 0.04 -21.51
CA GLY A 379 3.44 -1.14 -21.80
C GLY A 379 4.95 -0.90 -21.78
N ILE A 380 5.42 0.21 -21.21
CA ILE A 380 6.84 0.51 -21.03
C ILE A 380 7.13 1.05 -19.63
N SER A 381 8.37 0.90 -19.14
CA SER A 381 8.83 1.65 -17.96
C SER A 381 9.15 3.09 -18.38
N ASN A 382 8.53 4.06 -17.72
CA ASN A 382 8.83 5.48 -17.76
C ASN A 382 9.71 5.97 -16.59
N ASP A 383 9.91 5.18 -15.53
CA ASP A 383 10.69 5.57 -14.34
C ASP A 383 12.16 5.11 -14.34
N GLY A 384 12.52 4.26 -15.30
CA GLY A 384 13.88 3.78 -15.50
C GLY A 384 14.23 2.52 -14.71
N ASN A 385 13.26 1.92 -14.02
CA ASN A 385 13.39 0.62 -13.39
C ASN A 385 12.98 -0.52 -14.40
N PRO A 386 13.15 -1.81 -14.06
CA PRO A 386 12.84 -2.91 -14.97
C PRO A 386 11.36 -3.37 -14.97
N PHE A 387 10.54 -2.81 -14.09
CA PHE A 387 9.11 -3.08 -13.94
C PHE A 387 8.31 -2.17 -14.86
N VAL A 388 7.14 -2.63 -15.29
CA VAL A 388 6.34 -1.97 -16.34
C VAL A 388 4.90 -1.90 -15.88
N ASP A 389 4.28 -0.73 -16.00
CA ASP A 389 2.86 -0.50 -15.69
C ASP A 389 2.51 -1.04 -14.29
N CYS A 390 1.51 -1.93 -14.17
CA CYS A 390 1.04 -2.46 -12.90
C CYS A 390 1.95 -3.50 -12.25
N ASP A 391 2.99 -3.96 -12.96
CA ASP A 391 4.08 -4.72 -12.33
C ASP A 391 5.04 -3.77 -11.58
N ASP A 392 4.93 -2.46 -11.81
CA ASP A 392 5.65 -1.42 -11.08
C ASP A 392 4.94 -1.02 -9.78
N PHE A 393 5.69 -0.97 -8.67
CA PHE A 393 5.15 -0.54 -7.39
C PHE A 393 4.72 0.93 -7.39
N ALA A 394 5.40 1.81 -8.14
CA ALA A 394 5.02 3.22 -8.26
C ALA A 394 3.60 3.36 -8.81
N CYS A 395 3.21 2.46 -9.71
CA CYS A 395 1.88 2.42 -10.30
C CYS A 395 0.80 1.83 -9.38
N ALA A 396 1.14 1.22 -8.25
CA ALA A 396 0.19 0.49 -7.39
C ALA A 396 -1.02 1.32 -6.92
N ASN A 397 -0.85 2.64 -6.79
CA ASN A 397 -1.91 3.58 -6.42
C ASN A 397 -2.43 4.42 -7.61
N SER A 398 -1.98 4.13 -8.83
CA SER A 398 -2.47 4.79 -10.04
C SER A 398 -3.85 4.22 -10.42
N GLY A 399 -4.74 5.05 -10.99
CA GLY A 399 -6.04 4.57 -11.47
C GLY A 399 -5.97 3.45 -12.53
N ALA A 400 -4.78 3.18 -13.10
CA ALA A 400 -4.54 2.08 -14.03
C ALA A 400 -4.34 0.74 -13.32
N CYS A 401 -3.82 0.77 -12.08
CA CYS A 401 -3.39 -0.42 -11.35
C CYS A 401 -3.98 -0.52 -9.93
N VAL A 402 -4.71 0.50 -9.48
CA VAL A 402 -5.55 0.42 -8.27
C VAL A 402 -6.60 -0.64 -8.52
N LYS A 403 -6.48 -1.66 -7.68
CA LYS A 403 -7.19 -2.94 -7.72
C LYS A 403 -8.59 -2.84 -7.14
#